data_AF-A0A971IG43-F1
#
_entry.id   AF-A0A971IG43-F1
#
_cell.length_a   1.000
_cell.length_b   1.000
_cell.length_c   1.000
_cell.angle_alpha   90.00
_cell.angle_beta   90.00
_cell.angle_gamma   90.00
#
_symmetry.space_group_name_H-M   'P 1'
#
loop_
_entity.id
_entity.type
_entity.pdbx_description
1 polymer ?
#
loop_
_entity_poly.entity_id
_entity_poly.type
_entity_poly.pdbx_seq_one_letter_code
_entity_poly.pdbx_strand_id
1 'polypeptide(L)'
;DIGPAIIAAHPWAEAEFRRVGRGAVLCNSPYDVAATYLLCREAGVPFTDADGSTLDDRPVLGSDVSFQMATVAAGNEGLQAALIASVQRGIAGLRRTRSQSGGRR
;
A
#
# COMPACT_ATOMS: atom_id res chain seq x y z
N ASP A 1 2.02 3.53 -2.77
CA ASP A 1 0.89 2.60 -2.98
C ASP A 1 0.55 1.99 -1.63
N ILE A 2 -0.72 1.81 -1.25
CA ILE A 2 -1.12 1.35 0.10
C ILE A 2 -1.88 0.01 0.05
N GLY A 3 -2.17 -0.50 -1.16
CA GLY A 3 -2.99 -1.70 -1.34
C GLY A 3 -2.52 -2.93 -0.53
N PRO A 4 -1.22 -3.30 -0.55
CA PRO A 4 -0.74 -4.44 0.22
C PRO A 4 -0.98 -4.32 1.73
N ALA A 5 -0.79 -3.12 2.31
CA ALA A 5 -1.04 -2.87 3.73
C ALA A 5 -2.53 -2.94 4.08
N ILE A 6 -3.42 -2.49 3.17
CA ILE A 6 -4.87 -2.63 3.36
C ILE A 6 -5.27 -4.11 3.40
N ILE A 7 -4.78 -4.92 2.45
CA ILE A 7 -5.09 -6.35 2.39
C ILE A 7 -4.54 -7.08 3.62
N ALA A 8 -3.31 -6.76 4.04
CA ALA A 8 -2.70 -7.34 5.24
C ALA A 8 -3.53 -7.07 6.51
N ALA A 9 -4.01 -5.83 6.69
CA ALA A 9 -4.84 -5.45 7.82
C ALA A 9 -6.30 -5.95 7.70
N HIS A 10 -6.81 -6.07 6.48
CA HIS A 10 -8.19 -6.41 6.15
C HIS A 10 -8.24 -7.45 5.02
N PRO A 11 -8.04 -8.75 5.30
CA PRO A 11 -7.97 -9.77 4.25
C PRO A 11 -9.21 -9.83 3.35
N TRP A 12 -10.38 -9.43 3.86
CA TRP A 12 -11.62 -9.34 3.07
C TRP A 12 -11.52 -8.34 1.91
N ALA A 13 -10.63 -7.36 1.98
CA ALA A 13 -10.46 -6.34 0.95
C ALA A 13 -9.87 -6.92 -0.34
N GLU A 14 -9.12 -8.04 -0.29
CA GLU A 14 -8.53 -8.65 -1.48
C GLU A 14 -9.60 -8.98 -2.55
N ALA A 15 -10.77 -9.44 -2.11
CA ALA A 15 -11.89 -9.72 -3.02
C ALA A 15 -12.32 -8.45 -3.77
N GLU A 16 -12.33 -7.29 -3.11
CA GLU A 16 -12.63 -6.01 -3.75
C GLU A 16 -11.52 -5.57 -4.70
N PHE A 17 -10.24 -5.72 -4.31
CA PHE A 17 -9.10 -5.47 -5.19
C PHE A 17 -9.16 -6.31 -6.47
N ARG A 18 -9.44 -7.62 -6.34
CA ARG A 18 -9.60 -8.50 -7.50
C ARG A 18 -10.83 -8.16 -8.33
N ARG A 19 -11.95 -7.77 -7.70
CA ARG A 19 -13.16 -7.37 -8.42
C ARG A 19 -12.89 -6.15 -9.32
N VAL A 20 -12.21 -5.13 -8.81
CA VAL A 20 -11.87 -3.94 -9.61
C VAL A 20 -10.69 -4.19 -10.56
N GLY A 21 -9.75 -5.05 -10.18
CA GLY A 21 -8.57 -5.43 -10.95
C GLY A 21 -8.78 -6.59 -11.92
N ARG A 22 -10.04 -6.95 -12.24
CA ARG A 22 -10.40 -8.01 -13.20
C ARG A 22 -9.72 -9.35 -12.91
N GLY A 23 -9.67 -9.74 -11.63
CA GLY A 23 -9.07 -10.97 -11.14
C GLY A 23 -7.68 -10.79 -10.52
N ALA A 24 -7.00 -9.68 -10.77
CA ALA A 24 -5.68 -9.39 -10.23
C ALA A 24 -5.74 -8.40 -9.06
N VAL A 25 -4.79 -8.51 -8.12
CA VAL A 25 -4.48 -7.45 -7.16
C VAL A 25 -3.48 -6.51 -7.83
N LEU A 26 -3.99 -5.40 -8.37
CA LEU A 26 -3.18 -4.42 -9.11
C LEU A 26 -2.55 -3.42 -8.14
N CYS A 27 -1.39 -3.78 -7.61
CA CYS A 27 -0.50 -2.90 -6.86
C CYS A 27 0.85 -2.81 -7.56
N ASN A 28 1.76 -2.01 -7.01
CA ASN A 28 3.12 -1.92 -7.52
C ASN A 28 3.83 -3.29 -7.57
N SER A 29 4.80 -3.39 -8.47
CA SER A 29 5.86 -4.38 -8.42
C SER A 29 7.12 -3.75 -7.81
N PRO A 30 8.06 -4.55 -7.27
CA PRO A 30 9.29 -4.00 -6.67
C PRO A 30 10.06 -3.03 -7.57
N TYR A 31 10.13 -3.34 -8.86
CA TYR A 31 10.87 -2.54 -9.83
C TYR A 31 10.24 -1.17 -10.10
N ASP A 32 8.94 -0.98 -9.81
CA ASP A 32 8.27 0.31 -9.95
C ASP A 32 8.79 1.33 -8.94
N VAL A 33 9.34 0.87 -7.80
CA VAL A 33 9.73 1.71 -6.67
C VAL A 33 11.21 1.64 -6.32
N ALA A 34 11.93 0.58 -6.72
CA ALA A 34 13.32 0.35 -6.31
C ALA A 34 14.26 1.52 -6.63
N ALA A 35 14.22 2.04 -7.87
CA ALA A 35 15.07 3.15 -8.27
C ALA A 35 14.74 4.44 -7.50
N THR A 36 13.45 4.76 -7.35
CA THR A 36 13.01 5.96 -6.62
C THR A 36 13.34 5.86 -5.14
N TYR A 37 13.19 4.69 -4.52
CA TYR A 37 13.56 4.45 -3.13
C TYR A 37 15.04 4.75 -2.89
N LEU A 38 15.93 4.23 -3.74
CA LEU A 38 17.37 4.51 -3.66
C LEU A 38 17.66 6.00 -3.79
N LEU A 39 17.10 6.67 -4.79
CA LEU A 39 17.31 8.10 -5.01
C LEU A 39 16.82 8.95 -3.82
N CYS A 40 15.65 8.64 -3.28
CA CYS A 40 15.11 9.32 -2.10
C CYS A 40 16.02 9.12 -0.89
N ARG A 41 16.50 7.89 -0.66
CA ARG A 41 17.43 7.58 0.43
C ARG A 41 18.72 8.39 0.34
N GLU A 42 19.37 8.40 -0.83
CA GLU A 42 20.61 9.17 -1.03
C GLU A 42 20.39 10.69 -0.92
N ALA A 43 19.18 11.16 -1.22
CA ALA A 43 18.81 12.58 -1.10
C ALA A 43 18.29 12.98 0.30
N GLY A 44 18.20 12.05 1.25
CA GLY A 44 17.60 12.31 2.57
C GLY A 44 16.08 12.61 2.51
N VAL A 45 15.42 12.19 1.44
CA VAL A 45 13.97 12.34 1.26
C VAL A 45 13.28 11.09 1.83
N PRO A 46 12.31 11.21 2.74
CA PRO A 46 11.70 10.05 3.36
C PRO A 46 10.84 9.25 2.36
N PHE A 47 11.10 7.95 2.33
CA PHE A 47 10.36 6.94 1.58
C PHE A 47 10.32 5.67 2.44
N THR A 48 9.13 5.20 2.82
CA THR A 48 8.94 4.11 3.79
C THR A 48 7.79 3.19 3.39
N ASP A 49 7.59 2.10 4.12
CA ASP A 49 6.33 1.35 4.14
C ASP A 49 5.18 2.20 4.74
N ALA A 50 3.95 1.70 4.70
CA ALA A 50 2.74 2.32 5.21
C ALA A 50 2.77 2.62 6.71
N ASP A 51 3.57 1.89 7.49
CA ASP A 51 3.76 2.10 8.93
C ASP A 51 4.99 2.96 9.28
N GLY A 52 5.78 3.37 8.26
CA GLY A 52 7.02 4.11 8.45
C GLY A 52 8.28 3.26 8.51
N SER A 53 8.18 1.93 8.43
CA SER A 53 9.35 1.05 8.39
C SER A 53 10.14 1.20 7.08
N THR A 54 11.43 0.86 7.15
CA THR A 54 12.33 0.85 5.99
C THR A 54 11.95 -0.25 5.00
N LEU A 55 12.30 -0.06 3.72
CA LEU A 55 12.14 -1.08 2.67
C LEU A 55 13.45 -1.82 2.36
N ASP A 56 14.53 -1.60 3.12
CA ASP A 56 15.88 -2.10 2.81
C ASP A 56 15.97 -3.62 2.63
N ASP A 57 15.19 -4.39 3.39
CA ASP A 57 15.21 -5.86 3.34
C ASP A 57 14.19 -6.45 2.34
N ARG A 58 13.50 -5.60 1.56
CA ARG A 58 12.47 -6.05 0.63
C ARG A 58 13.08 -6.57 -0.68
N PRO A 59 12.71 -7.79 -1.15
CA PRO A 59 13.22 -8.32 -2.41
C PRO A 59 12.82 -7.46 -3.62
N VAL A 60 13.80 -7.16 -4.50
CA VAL A 60 13.58 -6.34 -5.71
C VAL A 60 13.26 -7.14 -6.97
N LEU A 61 13.41 -8.47 -6.94
CA LEU A 61 13.15 -9.35 -8.07
C LEU A 61 12.01 -10.30 -7.75
N GLY A 62 10.91 -10.16 -8.48
CA GLY A 62 9.69 -10.96 -8.35
C GLY A 62 8.47 -10.12 -8.72
N SER A 63 7.32 -10.78 -8.91
CA SER A 63 6.12 -10.11 -9.44
C SER A 63 4.79 -10.67 -8.92
N ASP A 64 4.83 -11.67 -8.02
CA ASP A 64 3.63 -12.11 -7.34
C ASP A 64 3.27 -11.18 -6.16
N VAL A 65 2.13 -11.45 -5.52
CA VAL A 65 1.58 -10.61 -4.44
C VAL A 65 2.54 -10.45 -3.25
N SER A 66 3.43 -11.41 -3.01
CA SER A 66 4.42 -11.33 -1.91
C SER A 66 5.49 -10.27 -2.15
N PHE A 67 5.70 -9.88 -3.40
CA PHE A 67 6.67 -8.86 -3.81
C PHE A 67 6.09 -7.45 -3.81
N GLN A 68 4.77 -7.29 -3.83
CA GLN A 68 4.13 -5.99 -3.79
C GLN A 68 4.44 -5.29 -2.47
N MET A 69 4.69 -3.98 -2.51
CA MET A 69 5.13 -3.20 -1.34
C MET A 69 4.15 -2.06 -1.08
N ALA A 70 3.71 -1.89 0.16
CA ALA A 70 3.13 -0.62 0.51
C ALA A 70 4.25 0.42 0.63
N THR A 71 3.98 1.63 0.15
CA THR A 71 4.95 2.71 0.02
C THR A 71 4.31 4.07 0.27
N VAL A 72 4.99 4.88 1.08
CA VAL A 72 4.69 6.29 1.35
C VAL A 72 5.98 7.08 1.17
N ALA A 73 5.94 8.13 0.35
CA ALA A 73 7.06 9.06 0.20
C ALA A 73 6.56 10.50 0.33
N ALA A 74 7.38 11.36 0.91
CA ALA A 74 7.06 12.76 1.13
C ALA A 74 8.31 13.63 0.97
N GLY A 75 8.12 14.92 0.66
CA GLY A 75 9.24 15.85 0.50
C GLY A 75 9.97 16.22 1.80
N ASN A 76 9.47 15.83 2.97
CA ASN A 76 10.10 16.06 4.27
C ASN A 76 9.49 15.16 5.36
N GLU A 77 10.18 15.06 6.51
CA GLU A 77 9.80 14.20 7.64
C GLU A 77 8.45 14.58 8.26
N GLY A 78 8.15 15.88 8.39
CA GLY A 78 6.90 16.34 8.98
C GLY A 78 5.67 15.89 8.17
N LEU A 79 5.75 16.02 6.85
CA LEU A 79 4.71 15.53 5.94
C LEU A 79 4.67 14.00 5.93
N GLN A 80 5.81 13.32 5.95
CA GLN A 80 5.87 11.85 6.02
C GLN A 80 5.10 11.33 7.24
N ALA A 81 5.38 11.87 8.43
CA ALA A 81 4.70 11.48 9.66
C ALA A 81 3.18 11.72 9.59
N ALA A 82 2.77 12.87 9.03
CA ALA A 82 1.35 13.19 8.86
C ALA A 82 0.65 12.22 7.89
N LEU A 83 1.31 11.85 6.79
CA LEU A 83 0.79 10.88 5.81
C LEU A 83 0.68 9.49 6.41
N ILE A 84 1.72 8.99 7.09
CA ILE A 84 1.70 7.70 7.78
C ILE A 84 0.56 7.67 8.79
N ALA A 85 0.44 8.70 9.65
CA ALA A 85 -0.64 8.75 10.62
C ALA A 85 -2.04 8.75 9.95
N SER A 86 -2.19 9.42 8.80
CA SER A 86 -3.43 9.41 8.03
C SER A 86 -3.75 8.03 7.44
N VAL A 87 -2.75 7.39 6.84
CA VAL A 87 -2.84 6.03 6.30
C VAL A 87 -3.24 5.05 7.39
N GLN A 88 -2.56 5.07 8.54
CA GLN A 88 -2.85 4.18 9.66
C GLN A 88 -4.26 4.38 10.22
N ARG A 89 -4.73 5.64 10.36
CA ARG A 89 -6.12 5.91 10.74
C ARG A 89 -7.12 5.38 9.72
N GLY A 90 -6.84 5.55 8.43
CA GLY A 90 -7.70 5.06 7.34
C GLY A 90 -7.80 3.54 7.35
N ILE A 91 -6.66 2.85 7.48
CA ILE A 91 -6.60 1.39 7.59
C ILE A 91 -7.35 0.93 8.84
N ALA A 92 -7.09 1.49 10.03
CA ALA A 92 -7.78 1.11 11.26
C ALA A 92 -9.29 1.34 11.21
N GLY A 93 -9.73 2.41 10.55
CA GLY A 93 -11.13 2.79 10.40
C GLY A 93 -11.88 2.02 9.30
N LEU A 94 -11.19 1.28 8.44
CA LEU A 94 -11.82 0.60 7.31
C LEU A 94 -12.77 -0.50 7.79
N ARG A 95 -13.99 -0.47 7.27
CA ARG A 95 -15.03 -1.48 7.56
C ARG A 95 -15.51 -2.06 6.24
N ARG A 96 -15.82 -3.36 6.26
CA ARG A 96 -16.50 -3.99 5.13
C ARG A 96 -17.86 -3.33 4.97
N THR A 97 -18.06 -2.60 3.88
CA THR A 97 -19.37 -2.05 3.55
C THR A 97 -20.33 -3.23 3.42
N ARG A 98 -21.45 -3.21 4.15
CA ARG A 98 -22.51 -4.20 3.92
C ARG A 98 -23.00 -3.98 2.50
N SER A 99 -22.85 -4.98 1.63
CA SER A 99 -23.52 -4.98 0.33
C SER A 99 -25.00 -4.69 0.57
N GLN A 100 -25.59 -3.76 -0.18
CA GLN A 100 -27.06 -3.66 -0.25
C GLN A 100 -27.58 -4.98 -0.82
N SER A 101 -27.90 -5.91 0.06
CA SER A 101 -28.76 -7.04 -0.25
C SER A 101 -30.19 -6.51 -0.34
N GLY A 102 -30.74 -6.42 -1.55
CA GLY A 102 -32.19 -6.42 -1.76
C GLY A 102 -32.73 -5.37 -2.72
N GLY A 103 -33.13 -5.84 -3.91
CA GLY A 103 -34.33 -5.33 -4.57
C GLY A 103 -34.10 -4.46 -5.80
N ARG A 104 -34.08 -5.10 -6.98
CA ARG A 104 -34.97 -4.72 -8.09
C ARG A 104 -35.35 -6.01 -8.82
N ARG A 105 -36.58 -6.45 -8.55
CA ARG A 105 -37.35 -7.28 -9.48
C ARG A 105 -37.82 -6.39 -10.62
#